data_AF-A0A533QIW1-F1
#
_entry.id   AF-A0A533QIW1-F1
#
_cell.length_a   1.000
_cell.length_b   1.000
_cell.length_c   1.000
_cell.angle_alpha   90.00
_cell.angle_beta   90.00
_cell.angle_gamma   90.00
#
_symmetry.space_group_name_H-M   'P 1'
#
loop_
_entity.id
_entity.type
_entity.pdbx_description
1 polymer ?
#
loop_
_entity_poly.entity_id
_entity_poly.type
_entity_poly.pdbx_seq_one_letter_code
_entity_poly.pdbx_strand_id
1 'polypeptide(L)'
;MKNLIVASALSLALMGGPVHAQTSAPAPAAAGAKASSDPIVVMRNEQRAARNAFNEAARPIRAERAATVQAAVDKAVAEAKASGKDPVVAGRVARRQATEATKPDFDAKMKPIIEARNEAMAAAKARRDAAMAQR
;
A
#
# COMPACT_ATOMS: atom_id res chain seq x y z
N MET A 1 6.87 -23.80 56.08
CA MET A 1 7.87 -24.88 55.93
C MET A 1 8.24 -24.96 54.47
N LYS A 2 9.54 -24.86 54.17
CA LYS A 2 10.13 -25.10 52.85
C LYS A 2 10.00 -26.58 52.51
N ASN A 3 9.87 -26.91 51.22
CA ASN A 3 10.55 -28.00 50.47
C ASN A 3 9.69 -28.30 49.21
N LEU A 4 10.09 -27.95 47.98
CA LEU A 4 11.15 -28.52 47.11
C LEU A 4 10.83 -29.94 46.59
N ILE A 5 11.00 -30.09 45.26
CA ILE A 5 11.22 -31.32 44.45
C ILE A 5 9.95 -32.19 44.30
N VAL A 6 9.54 -32.74 43.15
CA VAL A 6 10.29 -33.61 42.24
C VAL A 6 9.61 -33.71 40.87
N ALA A 7 10.43 -33.67 39.83
CA ALA A 7 10.12 -34.01 38.45
C ALA A 7 10.03 -35.53 38.24
N SER A 8 9.08 -36.01 37.45
CA SER A 8 9.16 -37.22 36.60
C SER A 8 7.86 -37.28 35.79
N ALA A 9 7.85 -37.01 34.48
CA ALA A 9 8.28 -37.93 33.43
C ALA A 9 7.62 -39.31 33.57
N LEU A 10 6.56 -39.56 32.80
CA LEU A 10 6.50 -40.76 31.95
C LEU A 10 5.32 -40.71 30.98
N SER A 11 5.66 -40.94 29.73
CA SER A 11 4.82 -41.05 28.55
C SER A 11 3.90 -42.29 28.60
N LEU A 12 2.68 -42.15 28.07
CA LEU A 12 1.94 -43.20 27.34
C LEU A 12 0.72 -42.52 26.68
N ALA A 13 0.81 -42.05 25.44
CA ALA A 13 0.72 -42.82 24.19
C ALA A 13 -0.61 -43.58 24.03
N LEU A 14 -1.35 -43.12 23.02
CA LEU A 14 -2.30 -43.82 22.13
C LEU A 14 -3.77 -43.37 22.15
N MET A 15 -4.26 -43.20 20.91
CA MET A 15 -5.64 -43.12 20.45
C MET A 15 -6.26 -41.72 20.35
N GLY A 16 -5.84 -41.01 19.29
CA GLY A 16 -6.54 -39.86 18.72
C GLY A 16 -5.91 -39.50 17.39
N GLY A 17 -6.34 -40.17 16.33
CA GLY A 17 -5.79 -40.09 14.97
C GLY A 17 -5.85 -38.70 14.31
N PRO A 18 -5.31 -38.62 13.07
CA PRO A 18 -4.66 -37.44 12.55
C PRO A 18 -5.67 -36.48 11.92
N VAL A 19 -5.85 -35.30 12.52
CA VAL A 19 -6.21 -34.13 11.71
C VAL A 19 -4.89 -33.52 11.27
N HIS A 20 -4.29 -34.15 10.25
CA HIS A 20 -3.41 -33.41 9.36
C HIS A 20 -4.28 -32.31 8.75
N ALA A 21 -4.25 -31.14 9.35
CA ALA A 21 -4.57 -29.90 8.67
C ALA A 21 -3.64 -29.86 7.46
N GLN A 22 -4.20 -30.29 6.34
CA GLN A 22 -3.62 -30.26 5.01
C GLN A 22 -3.45 -28.78 4.67
N THR A 23 -2.37 -28.20 5.18
CA THR A 23 -1.81 -26.96 4.68
C THR A 23 -1.33 -27.32 3.28
N SER A 24 -2.22 -27.14 2.31
CA SER A 24 -1.85 -27.09 0.91
C SER A 24 -0.64 -26.17 0.83
N ALA A 25 0.51 -26.75 0.46
CA ALA A 25 1.68 -25.97 0.11
C ALA A 25 1.24 -24.83 -0.82
N PRO A 26 1.76 -23.60 -0.66
CA PRO A 26 1.46 -22.54 -1.61
C PRO A 26 1.78 -23.09 -2.99
N ALA A 27 0.74 -23.21 -3.82
CA ALA A 27 0.90 -23.67 -5.19
C ALA A 27 2.04 -22.86 -5.81
N PRO A 28 2.99 -23.50 -6.51
CA PRO A 28 4.04 -22.75 -7.20
C PRO A 28 3.32 -21.71 -8.06
N ALA A 29 3.68 -20.43 -7.85
CA ALA A 29 3.18 -19.33 -8.64
C ALA A 29 3.21 -19.77 -10.09
N ALA A 30 2.03 -19.79 -10.74
CA ALA A 30 1.87 -20.30 -12.09
C ALA A 30 3.06 -19.82 -12.94
N ALA A 31 3.87 -20.79 -13.37
CA ALA A 31 5.03 -20.56 -14.21
C ALA A 31 4.62 -19.59 -15.31
N GLY A 32 5.38 -18.50 -15.41
CA GLY A 32 5.00 -17.26 -16.08
C GLY A 32 4.18 -17.50 -17.33
N ALA A 33 2.98 -16.93 -17.37
CA ALA A 33 2.26 -16.72 -18.61
C ALA A 33 3.28 -16.19 -19.63
N LYS A 34 3.50 -16.95 -20.71
CA LYS A 34 4.49 -16.59 -21.74
C LYS A 34 4.33 -15.11 -22.03
N ALA A 35 5.38 -14.34 -21.77
CA ALA A 35 5.36 -12.91 -22.08
C ALA A 35 4.97 -12.78 -23.55
N SER A 36 3.82 -12.15 -23.81
CA SER A 36 3.33 -11.98 -25.16
C SER A 36 4.37 -11.17 -25.94
N SER A 37 4.69 -11.62 -27.16
CA SER A 37 5.58 -10.90 -28.07
C SER A 37 4.84 -9.85 -28.91
N ASP A 38 3.51 -9.73 -28.76
CA ASP A 38 2.76 -8.64 -29.39
C ASP A 38 3.21 -7.29 -28.78
N PRO A 39 3.80 -6.38 -29.56
CA PRO A 39 4.28 -5.08 -29.08
C PRO A 39 3.22 -4.28 -28.34
N ILE A 40 1.94 -4.43 -28.70
CA ILE A 40 0.83 -3.73 -28.04
C ILE A 40 0.58 -4.33 -26.65
N VAL A 41 0.66 -5.65 -26.51
CA VAL A 41 0.48 -6.34 -25.22
C VAL A 41 1.67 -6.05 -24.30
N VAL A 42 2.90 -6.06 -24.83
CA VAL A 42 4.12 -5.67 -24.08
C VAL A 42 3.95 -4.25 -23.52
N MET A 43 3.63 -3.28 -24.38
CA MET A 43 3.42 -1.89 -23.95
C MET A 43 2.34 -1.80 -22.86
N ARG A 44 1.20 -2.48 -23.02
CA ARG A 44 0.13 -2.46 -21.98
C ARG A 44 0.60 -3.00 -20.63
N ASN A 45 1.43 -4.04 -20.63
CA ASN A 45 1.98 -4.64 -19.42
C ASN A 45 3.01 -3.70 -18.76
N GLU A 46 3.92 -3.12 -19.53
CA GLU A 46 4.88 -2.12 -19.04
C GLU A 46 4.18 -0.90 -18.44
N GLN A 47 3.15 -0.39 -19.12
CA GLN A 47 2.33 0.71 -18.60
C GLN A 47 1.57 0.33 -17.32
N ARG A 48 1.11 -0.92 -17.21
CA ARG A 48 0.49 -1.42 -15.97
C ARG A 48 1.52 -1.48 -14.84
N ALA A 49 2.72 -1.97 -15.10
CA ALA A 49 3.81 -1.98 -14.13
C ALA A 49 4.16 -0.56 -13.65
N ALA A 50 4.28 0.40 -14.58
CA ALA A 50 4.52 1.80 -14.24
C ALA A 50 3.42 2.42 -13.35
N ARG A 51 2.14 2.10 -13.63
CA ARG A 51 1.02 2.53 -12.78
C ARG A 51 1.03 1.87 -11.40
N ASN A 52 1.38 0.59 -11.32
CA ASN A 52 1.47 -0.12 -10.05
C ASN A 52 2.58 0.47 -9.17
N ALA A 53 3.77 0.68 -9.75
CA ALA A 53 4.89 1.32 -9.06
C ALA A 53 4.53 2.74 -8.57
N PHE A 54 3.83 3.52 -9.41
CA PHE A 54 3.30 4.83 -9.00
C PHE A 54 2.34 4.72 -7.80
N ASN A 55 1.41 3.77 -7.82
CA ASN A 55 0.44 3.60 -6.74
C ASN A 55 1.12 3.15 -5.44
N GLU A 56 2.07 2.23 -5.52
CA GLU A 56 2.87 1.76 -4.38
C GLU A 56 3.66 2.90 -3.75
N ALA A 57 4.32 3.73 -4.57
CA ALA A 57 5.09 4.88 -4.10
C ALA A 57 4.20 6.03 -3.59
N ALA A 58 3.05 6.28 -4.22
CA ALA A 58 2.13 7.35 -3.81
C ALA A 58 1.35 7.03 -2.53
N ARG A 59 1.12 5.74 -2.23
CA ARG A 59 0.33 5.31 -1.07
C ARG A 59 0.85 5.87 0.27
N PRO A 60 2.15 5.72 0.64
CA PRO A 60 2.65 6.28 1.89
C PRO A 60 2.55 7.80 1.95
N ILE A 61 2.84 8.51 0.85
CA ILE A 61 2.75 9.97 0.77
C ILE A 61 1.31 10.46 1.03
N ARG A 62 0.32 9.79 0.43
CA ARG A 62 -1.10 10.10 0.66
C ARG A 62 -1.53 9.78 2.09
N ALA A 63 -1.06 8.66 2.63
CA ALA A 63 -1.37 8.24 4.01
C ALA A 63 -0.81 9.24 5.03
N GLU A 64 0.44 9.67 4.85
CA GLU A 64 1.08 10.70 5.69
C GLU A 64 0.25 11.99 5.70
N ARG A 65 -0.08 12.53 4.52
CA ARG A 65 -0.90 13.73 4.41
C ARG A 65 -2.27 13.56 5.06
N ALA A 66 -2.93 12.42 4.82
CA ALA A 66 -4.25 12.14 5.39
C ALA A 66 -4.20 12.11 6.93
N ALA A 67 -3.15 11.51 7.51
CA ALA A 67 -2.94 11.48 8.95
C ALA A 67 -2.72 12.89 9.53
N THR A 68 -1.90 13.73 8.87
CA THR A 68 -1.67 15.11 9.30
C THR A 68 -2.94 15.95 9.26
N VAL A 69 -3.72 15.84 8.18
CA VAL A 69 -5.00 16.55 8.05
C VAL A 69 -6.00 16.06 9.10
N GLN A 70 -6.07 14.75 9.34
CA GLN A 70 -6.99 14.20 10.32
C GLN A 70 -6.63 14.64 11.75
N ALA A 71 -5.34 14.63 12.12
CA ALA A 71 -4.88 15.13 13.41
C ALA A 71 -5.25 16.60 13.65
N ALA A 72 -5.15 17.44 12.62
CA ALA A 72 -5.56 18.85 12.70
C ALA A 72 -7.08 18.99 12.88
N VAL A 73 -7.87 18.16 12.19
CA VAL A 73 -9.34 18.14 12.32
C VAL A 73 -9.75 17.67 13.71
N ASP A 74 -9.16 16.59 14.22
CA ASP A 74 -9.50 16.03 15.54
C ASP A 74 -9.19 17.03 16.66
N LYS A 75 -8.03 17.70 16.57
CA LYS A 75 -7.67 18.79 17.47
C LYS A 75 -8.69 19.92 17.44
N ALA A 76 -9.04 20.41 16.24
CA ALA A 76 -10.01 21.52 16.09
C ALA A 76 -11.41 21.15 16.59
N VAL A 77 -11.85 19.91 16.36
CA VAL A 77 -13.14 19.40 16.85
C VAL A 77 -13.13 19.30 18.37
N ALA A 78 -12.04 18.82 18.99
CA ALA A 78 -11.92 18.75 20.44
C ALA A 78 -11.93 20.16 21.09
N GLU A 79 -11.19 21.11 20.52
CA GLU A 79 -11.18 22.51 20.97
C GLU A 79 -12.55 23.19 20.80
N ALA A 80 -13.26 22.92 19.71
CA ALA A 80 -14.61 23.43 19.48
C ALA A 80 -15.60 22.89 20.52
N LYS A 81 -15.56 21.59 20.81
CA LYS A 81 -16.38 20.97 21.86
C LYS A 81 -16.10 21.59 23.23
N ALA A 82 -14.84 21.82 23.57
CA ALA A 82 -14.44 22.42 24.85
C ALA A 82 -14.87 23.89 24.98
N SER A 83 -14.95 24.62 23.87
CA SER A 83 -15.31 26.05 23.84
C SER A 83 -16.78 26.34 23.52
N GLY A 84 -17.62 25.31 23.36
CA GLY A 84 -19.04 25.45 23.01
C GLY A 84 -19.29 25.91 21.56
N LYS A 85 -18.29 25.82 20.68
CA LYS A 85 -18.41 26.14 19.24
C LYS A 85 -18.89 24.93 18.44
N ASP A 86 -19.44 25.17 17.25
CA ASP A 86 -19.88 24.10 16.35
C ASP A 86 -18.68 23.24 15.87
N PRO A 87 -18.61 21.95 16.26
CA PRO A 87 -17.51 21.07 15.89
C PRO A 87 -17.47 20.76 14.39
N VAL A 88 -18.60 20.76 13.69
CA VAL A 88 -18.67 20.45 12.25
C VAL A 88 -18.04 21.58 11.44
N VAL A 89 -18.35 22.82 11.80
CA VAL A 89 -17.76 24.01 11.16
C VAL A 89 -16.26 24.08 11.45
N ALA A 90 -15.85 23.88 12.71
CA ALA A 90 -14.45 23.87 13.11
C ALA A 90 -13.64 22.81 12.35
N GLY A 91 -14.16 21.58 12.28
CA GLY A 91 -13.52 20.48 11.54
C GLY A 91 -13.42 20.74 10.04
N ARG A 92 -14.43 21.36 9.42
CA ARG A 92 -14.38 21.73 7.99
C ARG A 92 -13.31 22.79 7.72
N VAL A 93 -13.23 23.82 8.56
CA VAL A 93 -12.23 24.89 8.44
C VAL A 93 -10.82 24.31 8.63
N ALA A 94 -10.61 23.54 9.68
CA ALA A 94 -9.33 22.90 9.97
C ALA A 94 -8.89 21.96 8.84
N ARG A 95 -9.81 21.17 8.28
CA ARG A 95 -9.52 20.31 7.12
C ARG A 95 -9.00 21.14 5.94
N ARG A 96 -9.68 22.23 5.58
CA ARG A 96 -9.25 23.10 4.48
C ARG A 96 -7.88 23.69 4.73
N GLN A 97 -7.66 24.28 5.91
CA GLN A 97 -6.38 24.88 6.29
C GLN A 97 -5.24 23.87 6.27
N ALA A 98 -5.43 22.70 6.89
CA ALA A 98 -4.41 21.65 6.90
C ALA A 98 -4.15 21.06 5.50
N THR A 99 -5.17 20.97 4.65
CA THR A 99 -5.03 20.49 3.27
C THR A 99 -4.20 21.44 2.43
N GLU A 100 -4.42 22.75 2.57
CA GLU A 100 -3.63 23.79 1.90
C GLU A 100 -2.21 23.86 2.47
N ALA A 101 -2.05 23.81 3.80
CA ALA A 101 -0.75 23.85 4.44
C ALA A 101 0.16 22.66 4.05
N THR A 102 -0.44 21.47 3.86
CA THR A 102 0.30 20.26 3.46
C THR A 102 0.53 20.16 1.95
N LYS A 103 -0.09 21.03 1.14
CA LYS A 103 -0.04 20.94 -0.32
C LYS A 103 1.38 21.06 -0.91
N PRO A 104 2.24 22.01 -0.49
CA PRO A 104 3.57 22.16 -1.09
C PRO A 104 4.46 20.92 -0.89
N ASP A 105 4.49 20.37 0.32
CA ASP A 105 5.26 19.16 0.64
C ASP A 105 4.71 17.93 -0.10
N PHE A 106 3.38 17.78 -0.14
CA PHE A 106 2.75 16.72 -0.90
C PHE A 106 3.08 16.80 -2.38
N ASP A 107 2.96 17.98 -2.99
CA ASP A 107 3.24 18.18 -4.42
C ASP A 107 4.74 17.95 -4.71
N ALA A 108 5.64 18.36 -3.81
CA ALA A 108 7.07 18.10 -3.92
C ALA A 108 7.41 16.60 -3.87
N LYS A 109 6.80 15.84 -2.94
CA LYS A 109 6.98 14.38 -2.82
C LYS A 109 6.36 13.62 -4.00
N MET A 110 5.23 14.10 -4.52
CA MET A 110 4.52 13.47 -5.64
C MET A 110 5.20 13.73 -7.00
N LYS A 111 5.87 14.87 -7.17
CA LYS A 111 6.50 15.26 -8.44
C LYS A 111 7.44 14.18 -9.03
N PRO A 112 8.49 13.70 -8.32
CA PRO A 112 9.42 12.74 -8.89
C PRO A 112 8.76 11.40 -9.28
N ILE A 113 7.76 10.95 -8.52
CA ILE A 113 7.05 9.70 -8.85
C ILE A 113 6.08 9.86 -10.03
N ILE A 114 5.53 11.06 -10.25
CA ILE A 114 4.74 11.39 -11.44
C ILE A 114 5.65 11.41 -12.67
N GLU A 115 6.82 12.05 -12.56
CA GLU A 115 7.82 12.12 -13.63
C GLU A 115 8.30 10.72 -14.03
N ALA A 116 8.72 9.90 -13.06
CA ALA A 116 9.15 8.52 -13.31
C ALA A 116 8.07 7.68 -14.00
N ARG A 117 6.81 7.82 -13.59
CA ARG A 117 5.67 7.14 -14.25
C ARG A 117 5.54 7.62 -15.70
N ASN A 118 5.57 8.93 -15.94
CA ASN A 118 5.39 9.49 -17.28
C ASN A 118 6.52 9.05 -18.23
N GLU A 119 7.76 9.06 -17.75
CA GLU A 119 8.92 8.57 -18.49
C GLU A 119 8.78 7.09 -18.84
N ALA A 120 8.40 6.24 -17.89
CA ALA A 120 8.18 4.82 -18.14
C ALA A 120 7.06 4.57 -19.16
N MET A 121 5.97 5.34 -19.10
CA MET A 121 4.86 5.24 -20.05
C MET A 121 5.28 5.68 -21.45
N ALA A 122 6.08 6.76 -21.56
CA ALA A 122 6.62 7.25 -22.83
C ALA A 122 7.62 6.26 -23.42
N ALA A 123 8.51 5.69 -22.61
CA ALA A 123 9.47 4.66 -23.03
C ALA A 123 8.75 3.41 -23.56
N ALA A 124 7.71 2.93 -22.87
CA ALA A 124 6.90 1.80 -23.32
C ALA A 124 6.25 2.08 -24.69
N LYS A 125 5.73 3.29 -24.89
CA LYS A 125 5.16 3.70 -26.17
C LYS A 125 6.23 3.75 -27.27
N ALA A 126 7.40 4.32 -26.99
CA ALA A 126 8.51 4.40 -27.94
C ALA A 126 8.99 3.01 -28.38
N ARG A 127 9.08 2.04 -27.44
CA ARG A 127 9.41 0.64 -27.75
C ARG A 127 8.39 -0.01 -28.68
N ARG A 128 7.09 0.20 -28.44
CA ARG A 128 6.03 -0.25 -29.34
C ARG A 128 6.19 0.36 -30.73
N ASP A 129 6.37 1.67 -30.81
CA ASP A 129 6.46 2.38 -32.10
C ASP A 129 7.66 1.89 -32.91
N ALA A 130 8.81 1.68 -32.27
CA ALA A 130 9.98 1.07 -32.91
C ALA A 130 9.71 -0.36 -33.39
N ALA A 131 9.05 -1.19 -32.59
CA ALA A 131 8.71 -2.57 -32.96
C ALA A 131 7.68 -2.65 -34.09
N MET A 132 6.77 -1.69 -34.19
CA MET A 132 5.78 -1.61 -35.27
C MET A 132 6.39 -1.08 -36.58
N ALA A 133 7.39 -0.21 -36.51
CA ALA A 133 8.09 0.31 -37.69
C ALA A 133 9.01 -0.73 -38.36
N GLN A 134 9.36 -1.81 -37.66
CA GLN A 134 10.16 -2.94 -38.17
C GLN A 134 9.30 -4.05 -38.79
N ARG A 135 7.97 -3.91 -38.80
CA ARG A 135 7.02 -4.85 -39.40
C ARG A 135 6.55 -4.33 -40.75
#